data_AF-A0A964EGH6-F1
#
_entry.id   AF-A0A964EGH6-F1
#
_cell.length_a   1.000
_cell.length_b   1.000
_cell.length_c   1.000
_cell.angle_alpha   90.00
_cell.angle_beta   90.00
_cell.angle_gamma   90.00
#
_symmetry.space_group_name_H-M   'P 1'
#
loop_
_entity.id
_entity.type
_entity.pdbx_description
1 polymer ?
#
loop_
_entity_poly.entity_id
_entity_poly.type
_entity_poly.pdbx_seq_one_letter_code
_entity_poly.pdbx_strand_id
1 'polypeptide(L)'
;MFNRLLICCLLGLVFFPGCRNDPENQKGRKTLFADLFVRYFEEDQSLKAQAVFFEGQTLDGAAPFEPAGGVSFQGSAMEKKEIPGAVIRYEINRKLPYSDRFPFRFQTKSGQWQEANMSMSPLAGYLIAGDKGSKTGGVTIIVKGAVLNEIESLVVILTDKNRKSAAHEITGPVAANEVLVPANVLTGLEPGRCSVYLVKKRHEVLEKEGLTVFADQEYYSDAKDFELMP
;
A
#
# COMPACT_ATOMS: atom_id res chain seq x y z
N MET A 1 -0.27 54.59 58.45
CA MET A 1 -0.69 53.31 57.84
C MET A 1 -1.13 53.57 56.40
N PHE A 2 -0.51 52.86 55.44
CA PHE A 2 -0.91 52.54 54.06
C PHE A 2 -1.40 53.70 53.14
N ASN A 3 -0.59 54.23 52.21
CA ASN A 3 0.03 53.67 50.98
C ASN A 3 -0.97 53.43 49.81
N ARG A 4 -0.72 54.11 48.67
CA ARG A 4 -1.06 53.77 47.25
C ARG A 4 -0.93 55.05 46.40
N LEU A 5 0.22 55.39 45.82
CA LEU A 5 1.04 54.75 44.77
C LEU A 5 0.43 54.85 43.36
N LEU A 6 0.99 55.83 42.64
CA LEU A 6 0.94 56.11 41.21
C LEU A 6 1.57 54.95 40.41
N ILE A 7 0.91 54.40 39.40
CA ILE A 7 1.56 53.50 38.42
C ILE A 7 1.09 53.88 37.00
N CYS A 8 2.01 54.53 36.28
CA CYS A 8 2.01 54.72 34.84
C CYS A 8 2.50 53.45 34.12
N CYS A 9 2.00 53.27 32.89
CA CYS A 9 2.65 52.69 31.71
C CYS A 9 3.40 51.34 31.84
N LEU A 10 2.97 50.33 31.08
CA LEU A 10 3.74 49.82 29.94
C LEU A 10 2.92 48.75 29.18
N LEU A 11 2.43 49.13 28.00
CA LEU A 11 1.96 48.18 26.98
C LEU A 11 3.17 47.41 26.46
N GLY A 12 3.32 46.15 26.88
CA GLY A 12 4.26 45.20 26.30
C GLY A 12 3.73 44.64 24.99
N LEU A 13 4.18 45.19 23.86
CA LEU A 13 4.07 44.56 22.55
C LEU A 13 4.90 43.27 22.54
N VAL A 14 4.21 42.13 22.65
CA VAL A 14 4.82 40.81 22.41
C VAL A 14 4.89 40.59 20.90
N PHE A 15 6.06 40.91 20.32
CA PHE A 15 6.41 40.46 18.98
C PHE A 15 6.62 38.94 19.03
N PHE A 16 5.66 38.18 18.52
CA PHE A 16 5.91 36.80 18.11
C PHE A 16 6.84 36.85 16.89
N PRO A 17 8.06 36.30 16.95
CA PRO A 17 8.82 36.06 15.73
C PRO A 17 8.08 34.96 14.97
N GLY A 18 7.32 35.36 13.94
CA GLY A 18 6.80 34.42 12.97
C GLY A 18 7.99 33.70 12.35
N CYS A 19 8.11 32.39 12.59
CA CYS A 19 8.97 31.52 11.81
C CYS A 19 8.50 31.61 10.36
N ARG A 20 9.16 32.49 9.60
CA ARG A 20 9.03 32.59 8.16
C ARG A 20 9.75 31.37 7.61
N ASN A 21 8.99 30.34 7.25
CA ASN A 21 9.51 29.22 6.48
C ASN A 21 9.96 29.76 5.12
N ASP A 22 11.25 30.07 5.02
CA ASP A 22 11.85 30.64 3.83
C ASP A 22 11.95 29.54 2.74
N PRO A 23 11.22 29.66 1.63
CA PRO A 23 11.21 28.64 0.57
C PRO A 23 12.60 28.47 -0.09
N GLU A 24 13.50 29.45 0.04
CA GLU A 24 14.85 29.36 -0.52
C GLU A 24 15.76 28.37 0.22
N ASN A 25 15.47 28.01 1.47
CA ASN A 25 16.32 27.12 2.27
C ASN A 25 16.12 25.61 1.97
N GLN A 26 15.26 25.28 0.99
CA GLN A 26 15.03 23.90 0.54
C GLN A 26 15.81 23.53 -0.73
N LYS A 27 16.43 24.50 -1.43
CA LYS A 27 17.28 24.22 -2.59
C LYS A 27 18.53 23.44 -2.15
N GLY A 28 18.53 22.14 -2.42
CA GLY A 28 19.68 21.24 -2.19
C GLY A 28 19.53 20.25 -1.05
N ARG A 29 18.40 20.25 -0.31
CA ARG A 29 18.15 19.23 0.72
C ARG A 29 17.89 17.88 0.04
N LYS A 30 18.64 16.86 0.43
CA LYS A 30 18.40 15.49 -0.03
C LYS A 30 17.14 14.92 0.63
N THR A 31 16.37 14.19 -0.16
CA THR A 31 15.20 13.42 0.26
C THR A 31 15.56 11.94 0.24
N LEU A 32 15.15 11.22 1.29
CA LEU A 32 15.15 9.77 1.31
C LEU A 32 13.85 9.29 0.66
N PHE A 33 13.96 8.46 -0.36
CA PHE A 33 12.85 7.76 -0.99
C PHE A 33 12.84 6.31 -0.51
N ALA A 34 11.70 5.83 -0.03
CA ALA A 34 11.52 4.44 0.37
C ALA A 34 10.40 3.81 -0.48
N ASP A 35 10.69 2.70 -1.14
CA ASP A 35 9.73 1.86 -1.84
C ASP A 35 9.43 0.64 -0.95
N LEU A 36 8.21 0.58 -0.43
CA LEU A 36 7.75 -0.42 0.52
C LEU A 36 6.64 -1.23 -0.10
N PHE A 37 6.79 -2.56 -0.06
CA PHE A 37 5.84 -3.47 -0.67
C PHE A 37 5.42 -4.56 0.31
N VAL A 38 4.12 -4.83 0.42
CA VAL A 38 3.56 -5.91 1.23
C VAL A 38 2.59 -6.74 0.39
N ARG A 39 2.80 -8.04 0.33
CA ARG A 39 1.89 -9.00 -0.32
C ARG A 39 1.47 -10.09 0.65
N TYR A 40 0.17 -10.33 0.73
CA TYR A 40 -0.39 -11.45 1.47
C TYR A 40 -1.15 -12.41 0.54
N PHE A 41 -0.99 -13.71 0.76
CA PHE A 41 -1.76 -14.77 0.13
C PHE A 41 -2.59 -15.49 1.19
N GLU A 42 -3.92 -15.41 1.07
CA GLU A 42 -4.88 -16.04 2.00
C GLU A 42 -4.72 -17.56 2.04
N GLU A 43 -4.63 -18.20 0.87
CA GLU A 43 -4.60 -19.67 0.72
C GLU A 43 -3.44 -20.32 1.47
N ASP A 44 -2.25 -19.72 1.33
CA ASP A 44 -1.03 -20.20 1.98
C ASP A 44 -0.80 -19.59 3.37
N GLN A 45 -1.66 -18.65 3.78
CA GLN A 45 -1.45 -17.74 4.90
C GLN A 45 -0.04 -17.16 4.90
N SER A 46 0.42 -16.70 3.74
CA SER A 46 1.81 -16.27 3.54
C SER A 46 1.90 -14.77 3.33
N LEU A 47 2.86 -14.16 4.02
CA LEU A 47 3.14 -12.73 3.96
C LEU A 47 4.56 -12.52 3.45
N LYS A 48 4.68 -11.64 2.46
CA LYS A 48 5.95 -11.15 1.93
C LYS A 48 5.99 -9.63 2.11
N ALA A 49 7.09 -9.14 2.67
CA ALA A 49 7.35 -7.70 2.73
C ALA A 49 8.72 -7.39 2.15
N GLN A 50 8.82 -6.28 1.42
CA GLN A 50 10.05 -5.80 0.80
C GLN A 50 10.23 -4.31 1.03
N ALA A 51 11.48 -3.87 1.08
CA ALA A 51 11.83 -2.47 1.14
C ALA A 51 13.10 -2.17 0.31
N VAL A 52 13.10 -1.05 -0.41
CA VAL A 52 14.24 -0.51 -1.16
C VAL A 52 14.34 0.98 -0.86
N PHE A 53 15.55 1.52 -0.79
CA PHE A 53 15.77 2.92 -0.42
C PHE A 53 16.70 3.62 -1.40
N PHE A 54 16.43 4.91 -1.63
CA PHE A 54 17.24 5.79 -2.47
C PHE A 54 17.36 7.16 -1.81
N GLU A 55 18.45 7.87 -2.06
CA GLU A 55 18.63 9.24 -1.56
C GLU A 55 19.04 10.18 -2.70
N GLY A 56 18.31 11.28 -2.85
CA GLY A 56 18.53 12.24 -3.94
C GLY A 56 17.69 13.50 -3.78
N GLN A 57 17.82 14.45 -4.71
CA GLN A 57 16.92 15.62 -4.77
C GLN A 57 15.59 15.27 -5.42
N THR A 58 15.62 14.34 -6.38
CA THR A 58 14.46 13.74 -7.06
C THR A 58 14.64 12.23 -7.08
N LEU A 59 13.55 11.48 -7.26
CA LEU A 59 13.61 10.02 -7.37
C LEU A 59 14.47 9.57 -8.55
N ASP A 60 14.30 10.20 -9.73
CA ASP A 60 15.04 9.88 -10.95
C ASP A 60 16.55 10.10 -10.84
N GLY A 61 16.98 11.04 -9.99
CA GLY A 61 18.38 11.34 -9.72
C GLY A 61 18.92 10.72 -8.43
N ALA A 62 18.13 9.91 -7.74
CA ALA A 62 18.50 9.34 -6.45
C ALA A 62 19.45 8.15 -6.61
N ALA A 63 20.42 8.04 -5.69
CA ALA A 63 21.32 6.90 -5.62
C ALA A 63 20.80 5.89 -4.59
N PRO A 64 21.09 4.57 -4.75
CA PRO A 64 20.74 3.57 -3.75
C PRO A 64 21.24 3.96 -2.34
N PHE A 65 20.39 3.77 -1.34
CA PHE A 65 20.68 4.06 0.05
C PHE A 65 20.63 2.79 0.89
N GLU A 66 21.60 2.63 1.78
CA GLU A 66 21.63 1.54 2.77
C GLU A 66 21.37 2.10 4.18
N PRO A 67 20.23 1.78 4.81
CA PRO A 67 19.98 2.10 6.22
C PRO A 67 21.04 1.48 7.15
N ALA A 68 21.75 2.29 7.94
CA ALA A 68 22.89 1.88 8.76
C ALA A 68 22.55 0.82 9.85
N GLY A 69 21.31 0.81 10.33
CA GLY A 69 20.79 -0.18 11.29
C GLY A 69 19.99 -1.31 10.65
N GLY A 70 20.02 -1.43 9.33
CA GLY A 70 19.15 -2.32 8.57
C GLY A 70 17.69 -1.86 8.59
N VAL A 71 16.81 -2.80 8.26
CA VAL A 71 15.36 -2.58 8.16
C VAL A 71 14.66 -3.65 8.95
N SER A 72 13.59 -3.26 9.65
CA SER A 72 12.71 -4.20 10.34
C SER A 72 11.27 -4.02 9.89
N PHE A 73 10.54 -5.13 9.91
CA PHE A 73 9.14 -5.23 9.56
C PHE A 73 8.41 -5.96 10.69
N GLN A 74 7.33 -5.36 11.21
CA GLN A 74 6.59 -5.91 12.36
C GLN A 74 7.52 -6.31 13.53
N GLY A 75 8.50 -5.44 13.82
CA GLY A 75 9.45 -5.62 14.92
C GLY A 75 10.55 -6.66 14.68
N SER A 76 10.67 -7.22 13.49
CA SER A 76 11.70 -8.21 13.16
C SER A 76 12.61 -7.74 12.03
N ALA A 77 13.90 -8.02 12.14
CA ALA A 77 14.87 -7.68 11.11
C ALA A 77 14.54 -8.38 9.78
N MET A 78 14.69 -7.65 8.68
CA MET A 78 14.55 -8.14 7.31
C MET A 78 15.92 -8.60 6.78
N GLU A 79 15.91 -9.60 5.91
CA GLU A 79 17.11 -10.10 5.24
C GLU A 79 17.56 -9.09 4.18
N LYS A 80 18.84 -8.70 4.19
CA LYS A 80 19.45 -7.86 3.16
C LYS A 80 19.85 -8.73 1.97
N LYS A 81 19.38 -8.39 0.77
CA LYS A 81 19.76 -9.03 -0.50
C LYS A 81 20.34 -8.01 -1.47
N GLU A 82 21.52 -8.32 -1.99
CA GLU A 82 22.16 -7.53 -3.03
C GLU A 82 21.69 -8.02 -4.40
N ILE A 83 21.10 -7.11 -5.18
CA ILE A 83 20.67 -7.42 -6.54
C ILE A 83 21.75 -6.92 -7.50
N PRO A 84 22.34 -7.80 -8.32
CA PRO A 84 23.35 -7.40 -9.30
C PRO A 84 22.86 -6.23 -10.15
N GLY A 85 23.61 -5.13 -10.11
CA GLY A 85 23.42 -4.02 -11.03
C GLY A 85 22.60 -2.82 -10.56
N ALA A 86 21.98 -2.79 -9.37
CA ALA A 86 21.37 -1.51 -8.94
C ALA A 86 20.98 -1.33 -7.47
N VAL A 87 20.48 -2.33 -6.74
CA VAL A 87 19.75 -2.03 -5.49
C VAL A 87 19.95 -3.07 -4.39
N ILE A 88 20.00 -2.57 -3.15
CA ILE A 88 19.87 -3.37 -1.94
C ILE A 88 18.39 -3.53 -1.66
N ARG A 89 17.91 -4.77 -1.58
CA ARG A 89 16.54 -5.10 -1.23
C ARG A 89 16.52 -5.76 0.14
N TYR A 90 15.66 -5.26 1.02
CA TYR A 90 15.35 -5.92 2.27
C TYR A 90 14.09 -6.75 2.08
N GLU A 91 14.08 -8.01 2.53
CA GLU A 91 12.90 -8.83 2.45
C GLU A 91 12.66 -9.72 3.66
N ILE A 92 11.40 -10.05 3.88
CA ILE A 92 10.99 -11.07 4.84
C ILE A 92 9.80 -11.84 4.29
N ASN A 93 9.81 -13.15 4.48
CA ASN A 93 8.71 -14.05 4.10
C ASN A 93 8.30 -14.84 5.34
N ARG A 94 6.99 -14.96 5.58
CA ARG A 94 6.45 -15.63 6.77
C ARG A 94 5.16 -16.37 6.43
N LYS A 95 4.87 -17.41 7.22
CA LYS A 95 3.54 -18.01 7.30
C LYS A 95 2.87 -17.55 8.58
N LEU A 96 1.81 -16.74 8.47
CA LEU A 96 1.02 -16.26 9.60
C LEU A 96 -0.39 -15.83 9.15
N PRO A 97 -1.36 -15.77 10.07
CA PRO A 97 -2.65 -15.13 9.80
C PRO A 97 -2.49 -13.66 9.39
N TYR A 98 -3.47 -13.15 8.64
CA TYR A 98 -3.47 -11.76 8.20
C TYR A 98 -3.53 -10.78 9.38
N SER A 99 -2.84 -9.65 9.23
CA SER A 99 -2.90 -8.47 10.08
C SER A 99 -3.13 -7.27 9.19
N ASP A 100 -3.91 -6.29 9.64
CA ASP A 100 -4.20 -5.07 8.88
C ASP A 100 -3.11 -3.99 9.03
N ARG A 101 -2.06 -4.22 9.82
CA ARG A 101 -0.98 -3.27 10.10
C ARG A 101 0.40 -3.81 9.70
N PHE A 102 1.16 -2.98 9.01
CA PHE A 102 2.46 -3.32 8.45
C PHE A 102 3.50 -2.23 8.72
N PRO A 103 3.97 -2.10 9.97
CA PRO A 103 4.99 -1.13 10.34
C PRO A 103 6.37 -1.55 9.78
N PHE A 104 7.00 -0.63 9.04
CA PHE A 104 8.41 -0.67 8.68
C PHE A 104 9.20 0.30 9.54
N ARG A 105 10.37 -0.11 10.02
CA ARG A 105 11.30 0.76 10.75
C ARG A 105 12.70 0.66 10.19
N PHE A 106 13.35 1.80 9.98
CA PHE A 106 14.69 1.93 9.42
C PHE A 106 15.39 3.17 9.96
N GLN A 107 16.72 3.23 9.85
CA GLN A 107 17.51 4.40 10.24
C GLN A 107 17.94 5.23 9.03
N THR A 108 17.87 6.54 9.18
CA THR A 108 18.47 7.51 8.24
C THR A 108 19.99 7.62 8.45
N LYS A 109 20.68 8.36 7.57
CA LYS A 109 22.12 8.65 7.72
C LYS A 109 22.49 9.36 9.03
N SER A 110 21.57 10.15 9.60
CA SER A 110 21.79 10.82 10.88
C SER A 110 21.64 9.90 12.08
N GLY A 111 21.32 8.61 11.86
CA GLY A 111 21.01 7.64 12.92
C GLY A 111 19.60 7.77 13.49
N GLN A 112 18.79 8.71 12.98
CA GLN A 112 17.40 8.86 13.40
C GLN A 112 16.54 7.71 12.87
N TRP A 113 15.76 7.11 13.77
CA TRP A 113 14.76 6.11 13.43
C TRP A 113 13.56 6.74 12.73
N GLN A 114 13.13 6.10 11.64
CA GLN A 114 11.93 6.41 10.90
C GLN A 114 10.97 5.24 10.98
N GLU A 115 9.68 5.55 10.91
CA GLU A 115 8.59 4.57 10.86
C GLU A 115 7.60 4.93 9.76
N ALA A 116 7.31 3.94 8.92
CA ALA A 116 6.28 3.97 7.90
C ALA A 116 5.22 2.93 8.26
N ASN A 117 4.00 3.39 8.53
CA ASN A 117 2.90 2.55 8.95
C ASN A 117 1.93 2.38 7.78
N MET A 118 1.96 1.20 7.18
CA MET A 118 1.03 0.82 6.13
C MET A 118 -0.13 0.04 6.75
N SER A 119 -1.33 0.18 6.18
CA SER A 119 -2.50 -0.56 6.65
C SER A 119 -3.51 -0.78 5.54
N MET A 120 -4.07 -1.98 5.48
CA MET A 120 -5.14 -2.32 4.55
C MET A 120 -6.05 -3.34 5.22
N SER A 121 -7.36 -3.16 5.08
CA SER A 121 -8.32 -4.17 5.53
C SER A 121 -8.30 -5.38 4.61
N PRO A 122 -8.44 -6.61 5.15
CA PRO A 122 -8.57 -7.79 4.30
C PRO A 122 -9.92 -7.78 3.59
N LEU A 123 -10.05 -8.64 2.58
CA LEU A 123 -11.36 -9.02 2.08
C LEU A 123 -12.02 -9.94 3.13
N ALA A 124 -13.30 -9.71 3.47
CA ALA A 124 -14.02 -10.60 4.38
C ALA A 124 -14.51 -11.90 3.69
N GLY A 125 -14.13 -12.09 2.43
CA GLY A 125 -14.57 -13.17 1.56
C GLY A 125 -15.50 -12.71 0.44
N TYR A 126 -15.79 -13.61 -0.50
CA TYR A 126 -16.65 -13.34 -1.65
C TYR A 126 -17.34 -14.61 -2.12
N LEU A 127 -18.28 -14.51 -3.06
CA LEU A 127 -18.91 -15.65 -3.73
C LEU A 127 -19.31 -15.28 -5.15
N ILE A 128 -19.50 -16.27 -6.00
CA ILE A 128 -19.99 -16.08 -7.37
C ILE A 128 -21.51 -16.23 -7.33
N ALA A 129 -22.25 -15.28 -7.90
CA ALA A 129 -23.71 -15.30 -7.87
C ALA A 129 -24.24 -16.55 -8.60
N GLY A 130 -24.83 -17.47 -7.83
CA GLY A 130 -25.35 -18.74 -8.35
C GLY A 130 -24.28 -19.70 -8.89
N ASP A 131 -23.02 -19.54 -8.46
CA ASP A 131 -21.87 -20.37 -8.82
C ASP A 131 -21.64 -20.53 -10.34
N LYS A 132 -22.07 -19.51 -11.11
CA LYS A 132 -22.02 -19.53 -12.57
C LYS A 132 -21.74 -18.16 -13.19
N GLY A 133 -21.23 -18.16 -14.40
CA GLY A 133 -21.11 -17.02 -15.29
C GLY A 133 -21.63 -17.33 -16.69
N SER A 134 -21.74 -16.32 -17.54
CA SER A 134 -22.01 -16.52 -18.97
C SER A 134 -21.05 -15.70 -19.81
N LYS A 135 -20.60 -16.26 -20.92
CA LYS A 135 -19.81 -15.54 -21.93
C LYS A 135 -20.55 -14.33 -22.52
N THR A 136 -21.89 -14.33 -22.48
CA THR A 136 -22.73 -13.22 -22.98
C THR A 136 -23.25 -12.31 -21.85
N GLY A 137 -23.49 -12.88 -20.67
CA GLY A 137 -24.04 -12.16 -19.51
C GLY A 137 -23.01 -11.62 -18.52
N GLY A 138 -21.75 -12.05 -18.60
CA GLY A 138 -20.73 -11.74 -17.60
C GLY A 138 -20.77 -12.67 -16.37
N VAL A 139 -20.03 -12.29 -15.34
CA VAL A 139 -19.99 -12.99 -14.03
C VAL A 139 -20.26 -11.95 -12.95
N THR A 140 -21.20 -12.21 -12.04
CA THR A 140 -21.42 -11.36 -10.87
C THR A 140 -20.76 -11.98 -9.65
N ILE A 141 -19.95 -11.18 -8.96
CA ILE A 141 -19.21 -11.57 -7.76
C ILE A 141 -19.73 -10.75 -6.60
N ILE A 142 -20.22 -11.42 -5.56
CA ILE A 142 -20.67 -10.78 -4.33
C ILE A 142 -19.49 -10.74 -3.37
N VAL A 143 -18.99 -9.55 -3.05
CA VAL A 143 -17.80 -9.34 -2.21
C VAL A 143 -18.22 -8.79 -0.85
N LYS A 144 -17.93 -9.54 0.22
CA LYS A 144 -18.25 -9.13 1.58
C LYS A 144 -17.21 -8.13 2.06
N GLY A 145 -17.67 -6.96 2.51
CA GLY A 145 -16.79 -5.93 3.05
C GLY A 145 -15.92 -5.23 2.01
N ALA A 146 -16.28 -5.27 0.72
CA ALA A 146 -15.59 -4.55 -0.35
C ALA A 146 -15.90 -3.05 -0.34
N VAL A 147 -15.54 -2.38 0.74
CA VAL A 147 -15.39 -0.92 0.72
C VAL A 147 -13.98 -0.63 0.22
N LEU A 148 -13.90 -0.06 -0.99
CA LEU A 148 -12.66 0.46 -1.57
C LEU A 148 -12.66 1.98 -1.36
N ASN A 149 -11.57 2.51 -0.83
CA ASN A 149 -11.33 3.96 -0.79
C ASN A 149 -10.62 4.44 -2.07
N GLU A 150 -10.34 5.74 -2.16
CA GLU A 150 -9.78 6.39 -3.36
C GLU A 150 -8.39 5.88 -3.78
N ILE A 151 -7.67 5.21 -2.87
CA ILE A 151 -6.32 4.70 -3.09
C ILE A 151 -6.27 3.16 -3.12
N GLU A 152 -7.44 2.54 -3.23
CA GLU A 152 -7.61 1.09 -3.30
C GLU A 152 -8.23 0.67 -4.63
N SER A 153 -7.85 -0.53 -5.09
CA SER A 153 -8.50 -1.21 -6.20
C SER A 153 -8.77 -2.67 -5.89
N LEU A 154 -9.72 -3.25 -6.61
CA LEU A 154 -10.01 -4.68 -6.58
C LEU A 154 -9.83 -5.25 -7.98
N VAL A 155 -8.93 -6.20 -8.11
CA VAL A 155 -8.71 -6.93 -9.35
C VAL A 155 -9.33 -8.31 -9.24
N VAL A 156 -10.28 -8.59 -10.12
CA VAL A 156 -10.85 -9.92 -10.30
C VAL A 156 -10.00 -10.66 -11.32
N ILE A 157 -9.41 -11.79 -10.93
CA ILE A 157 -8.66 -12.66 -11.84
C ILE A 157 -9.44 -13.94 -12.06
N LEU A 158 -9.78 -14.23 -13.31
CA LEU A 158 -10.46 -15.46 -13.72
C LEU A 158 -9.51 -16.31 -14.54
N THR A 159 -9.54 -17.63 -14.37
CA THR A 159 -8.70 -18.57 -15.11
C THR A 159 -9.52 -19.78 -15.55
N ASP A 160 -9.40 -20.18 -16.82
CA ASP A 160 -10.06 -21.38 -17.34
C ASP A 160 -9.21 -22.64 -17.16
N LYS A 161 -9.77 -23.80 -17.50
CA LYS A 161 -9.08 -25.11 -17.44
C LYS A 161 -7.79 -25.19 -18.25
N ASN A 162 -7.64 -24.35 -19.28
CA ASN A 162 -6.46 -24.27 -20.14
C ASN A 162 -5.45 -23.22 -19.67
N ARG A 163 -5.66 -22.66 -18.47
CA ARG A 163 -4.84 -21.61 -17.85
C ARG A 163 -4.82 -20.31 -18.66
N LYS A 164 -5.84 -20.04 -19.47
CA LYS A 164 -6.06 -18.69 -19.99
C LYS A 164 -6.67 -17.86 -18.87
N SER A 165 -6.18 -16.64 -18.71
CA SER A 165 -6.64 -15.73 -17.66
C SER A 165 -7.25 -14.46 -18.25
N ALA A 166 -8.22 -13.91 -17.53
CA ALA A 166 -8.79 -12.60 -17.77
C ALA A 166 -8.79 -11.81 -16.46
N ALA A 167 -8.66 -10.49 -16.56
CA ALA A 167 -8.64 -9.60 -15.41
C ALA A 167 -9.64 -8.45 -15.58
N HIS A 168 -10.31 -8.09 -14.49
CA HIS A 168 -11.15 -6.90 -14.43
C HIS A 168 -10.81 -6.11 -13.16
N GLU A 169 -10.42 -4.85 -13.33
CA GLU A 169 -10.06 -3.97 -12.21
C GLU A 169 -11.15 -2.94 -11.94
N ILE A 170 -11.43 -2.75 -10.65
CA ILE A 170 -12.31 -1.71 -10.14
C ILE A 170 -11.49 -0.82 -9.23
N THR A 171 -11.34 0.45 -9.61
CA THR A 171 -10.71 1.46 -8.77
C THR A 171 -11.76 2.08 -7.85
N GLY A 172 -11.40 2.32 -6.59
CA GLY A 172 -12.26 3.06 -5.66
C GLY A 172 -12.39 4.55 -6.00
N PRO A 173 -13.20 5.30 -5.24
CA PRO A 173 -13.98 4.84 -4.09
C PRO A 173 -15.26 4.13 -4.54
N VAL A 174 -15.51 2.93 -3.99
CA VAL A 174 -16.69 2.12 -4.31
C VAL A 174 -17.15 1.39 -3.06
N ALA A 175 -18.45 1.49 -2.75
CA ALA A 175 -19.13 0.73 -1.71
C ALA A 175 -20.11 -0.26 -2.36
N ALA A 176 -19.57 -1.16 -3.18
CA ALA A 176 -20.36 -2.16 -3.88
C ALA A 176 -20.14 -3.52 -3.23
N ASN A 177 -21.24 -4.17 -2.86
CA ASN A 177 -21.23 -5.58 -2.44
C ASN A 177 -21.24 -6.52 -3.65
N GLU A 178 -21.40 -5.99 -4.86
CA GLU A 178 -21.50 -6.75 -6.10
C GLU A 178 -20.59 -6.15 -7.15
N VAL A 179 -19.87 -7.04 -7.84
CA VAL A 179 -18.94 -6.73 -8.92
C VAL A 179 -19.39 -7.50 -10.15
N LEU A 180 -19.79 -6.78 -11.20
CA LEU A 180 -20.05 -7.39 -12.49
C LEU A 180 -18.76 -7.40 -13.32
N VAL A 181 -18.24 -8.58 -13.60
CA VAL A 181 -17.23 -8.78 -14.64
C VAL A 181 -17.97 -8.84 -15.99
N PRO A 182 -17.79 -7.86 -16.88
CA PRO A 182 -18.55 -7.78 -18.12
C PRO A 182 -18.12 -8.86 -19.12
N ALA A 183 -19.06 -9.28 -19.97
CA ALA A 183 -18.89 -10.34 -20.96
C ALA A 183 -17.65 -10.18 -21.86
N ASN A 184 -17.30 -8.94 -22.24
CA ASN A 184 -16.14 -8.66 -23.09
C ASN A 184 -14.81 -9.07 -22.45
N VAL A 185 -14.68 -9.01 -21.12
CA VAL A 185 -13.51 -9.49 -20.37
C VAL A 185 -13.38 -11.01 -20.50
N LEU A 186 -14.50 -11.73 -20.62
CA LEU A 186 -14.54 -13.19 -20.66
C LEU A 186 -14.29 -13.77 -22.06
N THR A 187 -14.15 -12.93 -23.09
CA THR A 187 -14.05 -13.37 -24.50
C THR A 187 -12.93 -14.39 -24.74
N GLY A 188 -11.81 -14.26 -24.04
CA GLY A 188 -10.66 -15.17 -24.16
C GLY A 188 -10.77 -16.50 -23.40
N LEU A 189 -11.72 -16.63 -22.47
CA LEU A 189 -11.88 -17.82 -21.63
C LEU A 189 -12.75 -18.88 -22.32
N GLU A 190 -12.41 -20.15 -22.13
CA GLU A 190 -13.25 -21.25 -22.60
C GLU A 190 -14.42 -21.55 -21.64
N PRO A 191 -15.61 -21.88 -22.16
CA PRO A 191 -16.69 -22.40 -21.34
C PRO A 191 -16.30 -23.66 -20.56
N GLY A 192 -16.91 -23.83 -19.39
CA GLY A 192 -16.63 -24.92 -18.46
C GLY A 192 -16.17 -24.42 -17.08
N ARG A 193 -15.64 -25.35 -16.28
CA ARG A 193 -15.07 -25.05 -14.97
C ARG A 193 -13.95 -24.01 -15.08
N CYS A 194 -14.15 -22.91 -14.38
CA CYS A 194 -13.19 -21.82 -14.22
C CYS A 194 -12.92 -21.61 -12.72
N SER A 195 -11.80 -20.96 -12.42
CA SER A 195 -11.52 -20.44 -11.09
C SER A 195 -11.47 -18.92 -11.12
N VAL A 196 -11.78 -18.31 -9.98
CA VAL A 196 -11.67 -16.87 -9.75
C VAL A 196 -11.04 -16.61 -8.40
N TYR A 197 -10.13 -15.65 -8.32
CA TYR A 197 -9.65 -15.07 -7.06
C TYR A 197 -9.62 -13.56 -7.17
N LEU A 198 -9.59 -12.89 -6.02
CA LEU A 198 -9.59 -11.44 -5.91
C LEU A 198 -8.23 -10.96 -5.40
N VAL A 199 -7.78 -9.82 -5.93
CA VAL A 199 -6.63 -9.09 -5.42
C VAL A 199 -7.07 -7.71 -4.99
N LYS A 200 -7.09 -7.45 -3.68
CA LYS A 200 -7.26 -6.10 -3.17
C LYS A 200 -5.91 -5.41 -3.15
N LYS A 201 -5.80 -4.26 -3.79
CA LYS A 201 -4.58 -3.46 -3.89
C LYS A 201 -4.77 -2.12 -3.20
N ARG A 202 -3.69 -1.58 -2.63
CA ARG A 202 -3.62 -0.21 -2.12
C ARG A 202 -2.29 0.40 -2.55
N HIS A 203 -2.34 1.62 -3.06
CA HIS A 203 -1.15 2.39 -3.43
C HIS A 203 -1.19 3.75 -2.74
N GLU A 204 -0.18 4.07 -1.95
CA GLU A 204 -0.15 5.30 -1.17
C GLU A 204 1.23 5.96 -1.26
N VAL A 205 1.25 7.29 -1.35
CA VAL A 205 2.47 8.09 -1.23
C VAL A 205 2.40 8.86 0.08
N LEU A 206 3.31 8.57 1.01
CA LEU A 206 3.42 9.28 2.29
C LEU A 206 4.60 10.24 2.24
N GLU A 207 4.33 11.52 2.48
CA GLU A 207 5.37 12.55 2.53
C GLU A 207 5.57 13.05 3.96
N LYS A 208 6.83 13.10 4.39
CA LYS A 208 7.29 13.69 5.66
C LYS A 208 8.55 14.50 5.39
N GLU A 209 8.97 15.33 6.34
CA GLU A 209 10.16 16.16 6.16
C GLU A 209 11.41 15.33 5.82
N GLY A 210 11.89 15.42 4.59
CA GLY A 210 13.06 14.68 4.09
C GLY A 210 12.83 13.19 3.79
N LEU A 211 11.58 12.73 3.78
CA LEU A 211 11.21 11.34 3.49
C LEU A 211 9.97 11.27 2.61
N THR A 212 10.07 10.55 1.49
CA THR A 212 8.93 10.15 0.66
C THR A 212 8.85 8.63 0.65
N VAL A 213 7.68 8.09 0.98
CA VAL A 213 7.42 6.64 0.99
C VAL A 213 6.41 6.32 -0.11
N PHE A 214 6.78 5.43 -1.02
CA PHE A 214 5.87 4.76 -1.94
C PHE A 214 5.48 3.43 -1.28
N ALA A 215 4.19 3.26 -1.00
CA ALA A 215 3.68 2.14 -0.23
C ALA A 215 2.64 1.37 -1.05
N ASP A 216 3.02 0.15 -1.43
CA ASP A 216 2.16 -0.77 -2.18
C ASP A 216 1.78 -1.97 -1.32
N GLN A 217 0.47 -2.29 -1.30
CA GLN A 217 -0.07 -3.44 -0.58
C GLN A 217 -0.95 -4.28 -1.49
N GLU A 218 -0.82 -5.60 -1.38
CA GLU A 218 -1.65 -6.57 -2.11
C GLU A 218 -2.15 -7.66 -1.17
N TYR A 219 -3.44 -7.95 -1.25
CA TYR A 219 -4.10 -9.07 -0.57
C TYR A 219 -4.73 -9.97 -1.63
N TYR A 220 -4.23 -11.19 -1.74
CA TYR A 220 -4.73 -12.22 -2.63
C TYR A 220 -5.67 -13.13 -1.83
N SER A 221 -6.93 -13.22 -2.25
CA SER A 221 -7.88 -14.14 -1.66
C SER A 221 -7.62 -15.58 -2.05
N ASP A 222 -8.28 -16.50 -1.37
CA ASP A 222 -8.45 -17.88 -1.86
C ASP A 222 -9.12 -17.88 -3.23
N ALA A 223 -8.86 -18.92 -4.03
CA ALA A 223 -9.57 -19.15 -5.27
C ALA A 223 -10.91 -19.88 -5.04
N LYS A 224 -11.90 -19.57 -5.89
CA LYS A 224 -13.20 -20.23 -5.92
C LYS A 224 -13.52 -20.69 -7.33
N ASP A 225 -14.10 -21.86 -7.43
CA ASP A 225 -14.55 -22.41 -8.71
C ASP A 225 -15.95 -21.92 -9.06
N PHE A 226 -16.22 -21.82 -10.36
CA PHE A 226 -17.54 -21.56 -10.91
C PHE A 226 -17.65 -22.17 -12.32
N GLU A 227 -18.88 -22.31 -12.81
CA GLU A 227 -19.13 -22.77 -14.18
C GLU A 227 -19.31 -21.58 -15.14
N LEU A 228 -18.46 -21.46 -16.16
CA LEU A 228 -18.63 -20.48 -17.22
C LEU A 228 -19.47 -21.06 -18.36
N MET A 229 -20.72 -20.61 -18.46
CA MET A 229 -21.63 -21.00 -19.52
C MET A 229 -21.30 -20.27 -20.83
N PRO A 230 -21.69 -20.84 -21.99
CA PRO A 230 -21.63 -20.16 -23.28
C PRO A 230 -22.36 -18.80 -23.35
#